data_AF-A0A1E3VK82-F1
#
_entry.id   AF-A0A1E3VK82-F1
#
_cell.length_a   1.000
_cell.length_b   1.000
_cell.length_c   1.000
_cell.angle_alpha   90.00
_cell.angle_beta   90.00
_cell.angle_gamma   90.00
#
_symmetry.space_group_name_H-M   'P 1'
#
loop_
_entity.id
_entity.type
_entity.pdbx_description
1 polymer ?
#
loop_
_entity_poly.entity_id
_entity_poly.type
_entity_poly.pdbx_seq_one_letter_code
_entity_poly.pdbx_strand_id
1 'polypeptide(L)'
;MEKLTFSKVVGFILAAAFAIVIGVSTWALMVGDYMNTSLVNEQTQHSVRIVGFAGLLAALVAWWCQRFVAHRGFLIRMLFALFIFLVAFCSFGGFLRFAYIHAIYPSQVDWSLAGLYASSLNDFYTFLLDMLLPPRLGFMALAIGAAVYIALFGIREPRTVEL
;
A
#
# COMPACT_ATOMS: atom_id res chain seq x y z
N MET A 1 -15.54 -22.14 -15.15
CA MET A 1 -14.14 -22.11 -14.67
C MET A 1 -13.30 -21.37 -15.72
N GLU A 2 -12.79 -20.17 -15.41
CA GLU A 2 -11.91 -19.46 -16.34
C GLU A 2 -10.65 -20.31 -16.60
N LYS A 3 -10.28 -20.48 -17.87
CA LYS A 3 -9.02 -21.15 -18.22
C LYS A 3 -7.85 -20.31 -17.71
N LEU A 4 -6.97 -20.94 -16.93
CA LEU A 4 -5.72 -20.36 -16.45
C LEU A 4 -4.78 -20.25 -17.66
N THR A 5 -4.62 -19.04 -18.22
CA THR A 5 -3.77 -18.81 -19.39
C THR A 5 -2.36 -18.37 -18.95
N PHE A 6 -1.34 -18.68 -19.75
CA PHE A 6 0.05 -18.28 -19.50
C PHE A 6 0.18 -16.77 -19.23
N SER A 7 -0.57 -15.95 -19.97
CA SER A 7 -0.63 -14.49 -19.76
C SER A 7 -1.13 -14.10 -18.36
N LYS A 8 -2.12 -14.80 -17.80
CA LYS A 8 -2.59 -14.57 -16.42
C LYS A 8 -1.53 -14.92 -15.38
N VAL A 9 -0.78 -16.01 -15.58
CA VAL A 9 0.31 -16.43 -14.68
C VAL A 9 1.45 -15.42 -14.71
N VAL A 10 1.89 -15.01 -15.90
CA VAL A 10 2.95 -14.00 -16.06
C VAL A 10 2.52 -12.66 -15.45
N GLY A 11 1.28 -12.23 -15.67
CA GLY A 11 0.74 -11.01 -15.06
C GLY A 11 0.70 -11.07 -13.54
N PHE A 12 0.42 -12.24 -12.95
CA PHE A 12 0.46 -12.44 -11.50
C PHE A 12 1.89 -12.40 -10.94
N ILE A 13 2.84 -13.07 -11.60
CA ILE A 13 4.26 -13.02 -11.19
C ILE A 13 4.79 -11.59 -11.26
N LEU A 14 4.44 -10.84 -12.32
CA LEU A 14 4.83 -9.44 -12.47
C LEU A 14 4.23 -8.55 -11.36
N ALA A 15 2.96 -8.79 -11.01
CA ALA A 15 2.31 -8.10 -9.89
C ALA A 15 3.01 -8.38 -8.56
N ALA A 16 3.36 -9.65 -8.30
CA ALA A 16 4.04 -10.06 -7.08
C ALA A 16 5.45 -9.46 -6.99
N ALA A 17 6.23 -9.53 -8.06
CA ALA A 17 7.57 -8.94 -8.12
C ALA A 17 7.51 -7.42 -7.92
N PHE A 18 6.57 -6.74 -8.58
CA PHE A 18 6.36 -5.31 -8.40
C PHE A 18 5.97 -4.96 -6.97
N ALA A 19 5.05 -5.71 -6.36
CA ALA A 19 4.63 -5.47 -4.99
C ALA A 19 5.78 -5.66 -3.99
N ILE A 20 6.64 -6.66 -4.19
CA ILE A 20 7.85 -6.86 -3.38
C ILE A 20 8.78 -5.65 -3.51
N VAL A 21 9.04 -5.18 -4.74
CA VAL A 21 9.91 -4.02 -4.98
C VAL A 21 9.35 -2.78 -4.30
N ILE A 22 8.05 -2.53 -4.40
CA ILE A 22 7.40 -1.39 -3.72
C ILE A 22 7.50 -1.53 -2.21
N GLY A 23 7.21 -2.71 -1.64
CA GLY A 23 7.28 -2.93 -0.20
C GLY A 23 8.70 -2.78 0.37
N VAL A 24 9.72 -3.28 -0.34
CA VAL A 24 11.13 -3.09 0.04
C VAL A 24 11.54 -1.63 -0.10
N SER A 25 11.05 -0.93 -1.13
CA SER A 25 11.37 0.49 -1.34
C SER A 25 10.71 1.39 -0.31
N THR A 26 9.43 1.17 0.04
CA THR A 26 8.77 1.92 1.12
C THR A 26 9.44 1.68 2.46
N TRP A 27 9.87 0.44 2.72
CA TRP A 27 10.64 0.10 3.92
C TRP A 27 12.00 0.81 3.95
N ALA A 28 12.76 0.76 2.85
CA ALA A 28 14.08 1.39 2.75
C ALA A 28 14.01 2.91 2.90
N LEU A 29 13.00 3.55 2.30
CA LEU A 29 12.76 5.00 2.46
C LEU A 29 12.49 5.36 3.92
N MET A 30 11.64 4.58 4.60
CA MET A 30 11.39 4.78 6.01
C MET A 30 12.65 4.63 6.85
N VAL A 31 13.40 3.55 6.66
CA VAL A 31 14.68 3.33 7.37
C VAL A 31 15.63 4.52 7.14
N GLY A 32 15.76 5.00 5.90
CA GLY A 32 16.61 6.15 5.58
C GLY A 32 16.17 7.45 6.26
N ASP A 33 14.87 7.74 6.30
CA ASP A 33 14.33 8.90 7.00
C ASP A 33 14.58 8.81 8.52
N TYR A 34 14.44 7.62 9.11
CA TYR A 34 14.63 7.40 10.54
C TYR A 34 16.11 7.38 10.96
N MET A 35 17.04 6.99 10.09
CA MET A 35 18.47 7.13 10.38
C MET A 35 18.94 8.59 10.39
N ASN A 36 18.24 9.47 9.67
CA ASN A 36 18.52 10.90 9.65
C ASN A 36 17.90 11.66 10.83
N THR A 37 16.90 11.08 11.51
CA THR A 37 16.29 11.68 12.70
C THR A 37 16.77 10.95 13.95
N SER A 38 17.59 11.62 14.77
CA SER A 38 18.21 11.12 16.00
C SER A 38 17.24 10.74 17.15
N LEU A 39 15.94 10.67 16.88
CA LEU A 39 14.86 10.32 17.81
C LEU A 39 14.28 8.94 17.44
N VAL A 40 15.06 7.89 17.69
CA VAL A 40 14.58 6.51 17.57
C VAL A 40 13.77 6.17 18.82
N ASN A 41 12.45 6.30 18.73
CA ASN A 41 11.53 5.78 19.75
C ASN A 41 11.06 4.36 19.36
N GLU A 42 10.70 3.51 20.32
CA GLU A 42 10.29 2.11 20.04
C GLU A 42 9.06 2.04 19.12
N GLN A 43 8.12 2.96 19.30
CA GLN A 43 6.94 3.11 18.43
C GLN A 43 7.31 3.36 16.96
N THR A 44 8.42 4.06 16.73
CA THR A 44 8.89 4.41 15.39
C THR A 44 9.44 3.19 14.66
N GLN A 45 10.14 2.30 15.37
CA GLN A 45 10.66 1.03 14.83
C GLN A 45 9.55 0.09 14.35
N HIS A 46 8.43 0.06 15.06
CA HIS A 46 7.28 -0.76 14.69
C HIS A 46 6.61 -0.25 13.41
N SER A 47 6.41 1.06 13.30
CA SER A 47 5.86 1.69 12.09
C SER A 47 6.71 1.41 10.84
N VAL A 48 8.04 1.34 10.95
CA VAL A 48 8.94 1.07 9.81
C VAL A 48 8.60 -0.25 9.12
N ARG A 49 8.46 -1.33 9.90
CA ARG A 49 8.17 -2.67 9.35
C ARG A 49 6.79 -2.73 8.70
N ILE A 50 5.83 -2.07 9.33
CA ILE A 50 4.43 -2.05 8.90
C ILE A 50 4.26 -1.33 7.56
N VAL A 51 4.99 -0.23 7.34
CA VAL A 51 4.97 0.52 6.09
C VAL A 51 5.43 -0.32 4.87
N GLY A 52 6.39 -1.22 5.06
CA GLY A 52 6.81 -2.15 4.01
C GLY A 52 5.69 -3.08 3.56
N PHE A 53 5.01 -3.71 4.52
CA PHE A 53 3.86 -4.59 4.24
C PHE A 53 2.66 -3.83 3.67
N ALA A 54 2.38 -2.64 4.19
CA ALA A 54 1.31 -1.77 3.67
C ALA A 54 1.57 -1.38 2.20
N GLY A 55 2.82 -1.05 1.85
CA GLY A 55 3.24 -0.76 0.48
C GLY A 55 3.04 -1.95 -0.47
N LEU A 56 3.41 -3.16 -0.04
CA LEU A 56 3.23 -4.38 -0.80
C LEU A 56 1.75 -4.67 -1.06
N LEU A 57 0.91 -4.64 -0.02
CA LEU A 57 -0.53 -4.88 -0.13
C LEU A 57 -1.20 -3.82 -1.01
N ALA A 58 -0.83 -2.56 -0.83
CA ALA A 58 -1.35 -1.46 -1.66
C ALA A 58 -1.00 -1.64 -3.14
N ALA A 59 0.23 -2.06 -3.46
CA ALA A 59 0.66 -2.33 -4.83
C ALA A 59 -0.14 -3.48 -5.46
N LEU A 60 -0.39 -4.57 -4.72
CA LEU A 60 -1.21 -5.69 -5.21
C LEU A 60 -2.66 -5.28 -5.49
N VAL A 61 -3.27 -4.53 -4.57
CA VAL A 61 -4.64 -4.04 -4.75
C VAL A 61 -4.71 -3.05 -5.92
N ALA A 62 -3.78 -2.10 -6.01
CA ALA A 62 -3.73 -1.16 -7.12
C ALA A 62 -3.53 -1.87 -8.47
N TRP A 63 -2.72 -2.92 -8.52
CA TRP A 63 -2.56 -3.77 -9.70
C TRP A 63 -3.85 -4.49 -10.10
N TRP A 64 -4.55 -5.06 -9.11
CA TRP A 64 -5.78 -5.80 -9.35
C TRP A 64 -6.93 -4.90 -9.79
N CYS A 65 -7.07 -3.72 -9.17
CA CYS A 65 -8.09 -2.73 -9.49
C CYS A 65 -7.91 -2.11 -10.89
N GLN A 66 -6.75 -2.25 -11.55
CA GLN A 66 -6.58 -1.75 -12.92
C GLN A 66 -7.57 -2.33 -13.93
N ARG A 67 -8.14 -3.51 -13.66
CA ARG A 67 -9.16 -4.14 -14.51
C ARG A 67 -10.32 -3.19 -14.82
N PHE A 68 -10.76 -2.40 -13.84
CA PHE A 68 -11.87 -1.46 -13.98
C PHE A 68 -11.58 -0.28 -14.92
N VAL A 69 -10.30 0.04 -15.15
CA VAL A 69 -9.87 1.20 -15.93
C VAL A 69 -9.06 0.77 -17.17
N ALA A 70 -8.99 -0.54 -17.45
CA ALA A 70 -8.20 -1.11 -18.53
C ALA A 70 -8.53 -0.53 -19.91
N HIS A 71 -9.79 -0.13 -20.14
CA HIS A 71 -10.26 0.44 -21.41
C HIS A 71 -10.03 1.95 -21.56
N ARG A 72 -9.60 2.64 -20.51
CA ARG A 72 -9.39 4.10 -20.54
C ARG A 72 -7.97 4.45 -20.99
N GLY A 73 -7.78 5.72 -21.37
CA GLY A 73 -6.47 6.25 -21.74
C GLY A 73 -5.45 6.20 -20.59
N PHE A 74 -4.16 6.30 -20.95
CA PHE A 74 -3.05 6.19 -20.02
C PHE A 74 -3.18 7.09 -18.78
N LEU A 75 -3.54 8.36 -18.98
CA LEU A 75 -3.64 9.35 -17.89
C LEU A 75 -4.69 8.97 -16.85
N ILE A 76 -5.86 8.48 -17.28
CA ILE A 76 -6.93 8.05 -16.36
C ILE A 76 -6.49 6.81 -15.57
N ARG A 77 -5.80 5.86 -16.22
CA ARG A 77 -5.26 4.66 -15.54
C ARG A 77 -4.22 5.03 -14.49
N MET A 78 -3.33 5.98 -14.82
CA MET A 78 -2.32 6.48 -13.89
C MET A 78 -2.95 7.17 -12.68
N LEU A 79 -3.88 8.12 -12.90
CA LEU A 79 -4.56 8.81 -11.79
C LEU A 79 -5.34 7.83 -10.92
N PHE A 80 -6.02 6.86 -11.54
CA PHE A 80 -6.73 5.81 -10.81
C PHE A 80 -5.77 4.90 -10.02
N ALA A 81 -4.66 4.48 -10.63
CA ALA A 81 -3.62 3.69 -9.95
C ALA A 81 -3.07 4.43 -8.74
N LEU A 82 -2.75 5.72 -8.91
CA LEU A 82 -2.24 6.57 -7.84
C LEU A 82 -3.25 6.70 -6.71
N PHE A 83 -4.51 6.98 -7.04
CA PHE A 83 -5.59 7.10 -6.05
C PHE A 83 -5.79 5.80 -5.27
N ILE A 84 -5.95 4.66 -5.95
CA ILE A 84 -6.14 3.37 -5.29
C ILE A 84 -4.91 3.02 -4.46
N PHE A 85 -3.70 3.25 -4.96
CA PHE A 85 -2.47 2.99 -4.22
C PHE A 85 -2.43 3.79 -2.91
N LEU A 86 -2.72 5.10 -2.94
CA LEU A 86 -2.72 5.94 -1.74
C LEU A 86 -3.80 5.51 -0.75
N VAL A 87 -5.03 5.28 -1.22
CA VAL A 87 -6.14 4.86 -0.36
C VAL A 87 -5.86 3.50 0.27
N ALA A 88 -5.40 2.53 -0.52
CA ALA A 88 -5.04 1.20 -0.04
C ALA A 88 -3.87 1.25 0.94
N PHE A 89 -2.84 2.05 0.65
CA PHE A 89 -1.68 2.22 1.52
C PHE A 89 -2.06 2.80 2.88
N CYS A 90 -2.86 3.86 2.91
CA CYS A 90 -3.35 4.44 4.17
C CYS A 90 -4.24 3.46 4.96
N SER A 91 -5.12 2.74 4.25
CA SER A 91 -6.06 1.81 4.88
C SER A 91 -5.34 0.59 5.47
N PHE A 92 -4.45 -0.05 4.71
CA PHE A 92 -3.65 -1.18 5.19
C PHE A 92 -2.63 -0.76 6.24
N GLY A 93 -2.03 0.43 6.12
CA GLY A 93 -1.10 0.96 7.11
C GLY A 93 -1.74 1.15 8.48
N GLY A 94 -2.90 1.82 8.54
CA GLY A 94 -3.66 1.99 9.78
C GLY A 94 -4.11 0.64 10.38
N PHE A 95 -4.63 -0.26 9.54
CA PHE A 95 -5.07 -1.59 9.99
C PHE A 95 -3.91 -2.44 10.53
N LEU A 96 -2.78 -2.49 9.83
CA LEU A 96 -1.62 -3.27 10.26
C LEU A 96 -1.01 -2.69 11.53
N ARG A 97 -1.01 -1.37 11.71
CA ARG A 97 -0.59 -0.70 12.94
C ARG A 97 -1.47 -1.12 14.12
N PHE A 98 -2.79 -1.03 13.95
CA PHE A 98 -3.76 -1.51 14.91
C PHE A 98 -3.51 -2.99 15.28
N ALA A 99 -3.48 -3.88 14.28
CA ALA A 99 -3.32 -5.31 14.49
C ALA A 99 -1.99 -5.66 15.20
N TYR A 100 -0.90 -4.96 14.84
CA TYR A 100 0.41 -5.19 15.42
C TYR A 100 0.49 -4.78 16.89
N ILE A 101 -0.04 -3.60 17.24
CA ILE A 101 -0.06 -3.11 18.63
C ILE A 101 -0.92 -4.03 19.51
N HIS A 102 -2.08 -4.46 19.01
CA HIS A 102 -2.99 -5.36 19.73
C HIS A 102 -2.42 -6.77 19.91
N ALA A 103 -1.56 -7.22 19.00
CA ALA A 103 -0.88 -8.52 19.12
C ALA A 103 0.29 -8.50 20.11
N ILE A 104 1.04 -7.41 20.20
CA ILE A 104 2.28 -7.34 21.00
C ILE A 104 2.05 -6.74 22.38
N TYR A 105 1.11 -5.80 22.53
CA TYR A 105 0.81 -5.13 23.80
C TYR A 105 -0.64 -5.35 24.24
N PRO A 106 -1.10 -6.62 24.38
CA PRO A 106 -2.50 -6.93 24.68
C PRO A 106 -2.98 -6.42 26.05
N SER A 107 -2.05 -6.12 26.96
CA SER A 107 -2.34 -5.64 28.32
C SER A 107 -2.60 -4.13 28.40
N GLN A 108 -2.25 -3.36 27.37
CA GLN A 108 -2.47 -1.91 27.33
C GLN A 108 -3.74 -1.52 26.55
N VAL A 109 -4.48 -2.52 26.07
CA VAL A 109 -5.63 -2.35 25.18
C VAL A 109 -6.92 -2.56 25.95
N ASP A 110 -7.84 -1.62 25.79
CA ASP A 110 -9.24 -1.85 26.16
C ASP A 110 -9.94 -2.67 25.07
N TRP A 111 -10.27 -3.92 25.40
CA TRP A 111 -10.94 -4.87 24.52
C TRP A 111 -12.44 -4.61 24.36
N SER A 112 -12.98 -3.57 25.00
CA SER A 112 -14.34 -3.12 24.76
C SER A 112 -14.51 -2.68 23.30
N LEU A 113 -15.74 -2.82 22.75
CA LEU A 113 -16.02 -2.42 21.36
C LEU A 113 -15.73 -0.92 21.13
N ALA A 114 -15.97 -0.09 22.14
CA ALA A 114 -15.65 1.33 22.12
C ALA A 114 -14.13 1.58 22.16
N GLY A 115 -13.39 0.82 22.98
CA GLY A 115 -11.93 0.88 23.05
C GLY A 115 -11.24 0.45 21.76
N LEU A 116 -11.72 -0.62 21.12
CA LEU A 116 -11.23 -1.08 19.82
C LEU A 116 -11.55 -0.08 18.70
N TYR A 117 -12.72 0.56 18.72
CA TYR A 117 -13.05 1.60 17.75
C TYR A 117 -12.14 2.84 17.92
N ALA A 118 -11.97 3.33 19.14
CA ALA A 118 -11.13 4.50 19.42
C ALA A 118 -9.66 4.27 19.05
N SER A 119 -9.11 3.09 19.39
CA SER A 119 -7.74 2.72 19.04
C SER A 119 -7.55 2.57 17.53
N SER A 120 -8.50 1.94 16.81
CA SER A 120 -8.43 1.83 15.34
C SER A 120 -8.39 3.19 14.64
N LEU A 121 -9.19 4.16 15.12
CA LEU A 121 -9.16 5.53 14.60
C LEU A 121 -7.83 6.21 14.92
N ASN A 122 -7.36 6.11 16.16
CA ASN A 122 -6.10 6.72 16.58
C ASN A 122 -4.91 6.18 15.77
N ASP A 123 -4.83 4.87 15.56
CA ASP A 123 -3.77 4.24 14.78
C ASP A 123 -3.82 4.63 13.30
N PHE A 124 -5.02 4.72 12.72
CA PHE A 124 -5.20 5.22 11.36
C PHE A 124 -4.72 6.68 11.23
N TYR A 125 -5.17 7.57 12.12
CA TYR A 125 -4.73 8.96 12.10
C TYR A 125 -3.24 9.07 12.31
N THR A 126 -2.68 8.40 13.31
CA THR A 126 -1.24 8.50 13.59
C THR A 126 -0.41 7.99 12.41
N PHE A 127 -0.83 6.91 11.74
CA PHE A 127 -0.18 6.45 10.51
C PHE A 127 -0.26 7.49 9.38
N LEU A 128 -1.42 8.11 9.19
CA LEU A 128 -1.62 9.13 8.17
C LEU A 128 -0.76 10.37 8.46
N LEU A 129 -0.72 10.82 9.71
CA LEU A 129 0.14 11.95 10.13
C LEU A 129 1.63 11.60 9.92
N ASP A 130 2.08 10.40 10.32
CA ASP A 130 3.48 9.95 10.14
C ASP A 130 3.93 9.89 8.68
N MET A 131 3.00 9.60 7.77
CA MET A 131 3.28 9.49 6.33
C MET A 131 3.06 10.79 5.54
N LEU A 132 2.11 11.63 5.96
CA LEU A 132 1.64 12.77 5.17
C LEU A 132 2.11 14.14 5.71
N LEU A 133 2.34 14.29 7.03
CA LEU A 133 2.79 15.58 7.59
C LEU A 133 4.28 15.88 7.38
N PRO A 134 5.21 14.92 7.47
CA PRO A 134 6.52 15.11 6.88
C PRO A 134 6.36 14.93 5.37
N PRO A 135 6.63 15.94 4.52
CA PRO A 135 6.61 15.76 3.07
C PRO A 135 7.76 14.82 2.67
N ARG A 136 7.51 13.51 2.73
CA ARG A 136 8.46 12.47 2.35
C ARG A 136 8.50 12.40 0.83
N LEU A 137 9.33 13.25 0.22
CA LEU A 137 9.50 13.35 -1.23
C LEU A 137 9.80 11.98 -1.86
N GLY A 138 10.56 11.12 -1.17
CA GLY A 138 10.83 9.75 -1.60
C GLY A 138 9.57 8.91 -1.74
N PHE A 139 8.63 8.99 -0.79
CA PHE A 139 7.36 8.28 -0.87
C PHE A 139 6.46 8.82 -2.00
N MET A 140 6.40 10.14 -2.19
CA MET A 140 5.63 10.73 -3.30
C MET A 140 6.19 10.30 -4.66
N ALA A 141 7.52 10.34 -4.83
CA ALA A 141 8.18 9.87 -6.04
C ALA A 141 7.93 8.37 -6.27
N LEU A 142 7.97 7.55 -5.22
CA LEU A 142 7.66 6.14 -5.29
C LEU A 142 6.20 5.90 -5.70
N ALA A 143 5.24 6.61 -5.10
CA ALA A 143 3.82 6.48 -5.40
C ALA A 143 3.51 6.86 -6.86
N ILE A 144 4.15 7.91 -7.37
CA ILE A 144 4.05 8.31 -8.78
C ILE A 144 4.68 7.24 -9.68
N GLY A 145 5.89 6.77 -9.36
CA GLY A 145 6.57 5.71 -10.11
C GLY A 145 5.75 4.41 -10.15
N ALA A 146 5.16 4.03 -9.01
CA ALA A 146 4.24 2.90 -8.90
C ALA A 146 3.02 3.09 -9.81
N ALA A 147 2.38 4.26 -9.78
CA ALA A 147 1.24 4.57 -10.62
C ALA A 147 1.57 4.54 -12.12
N VAL A 148 2.73 5.07 -12.52
CA VAL A 148 3.20 5.01 -13.91
C VAL A 148 3.46 3.57 -14.33
N TYR A 149 4.14 2.78 -13.50
CA TYR A 149 4.42 1.37 -13.80
C TYR A 149 3.12 0.57 -13.96
N ILE A 150 2.18 0.72 -13.03
CA ILE A 150 0.87 0.09 -13.09
C ILE A 150 0.10 0.56 -14.33
N ALA A 151 0.15 1.84 -14.69
CA ALA A 151 -0.54 2.35 -15.87
C ALA A 151 0.07 1.85 -17.20
N LEU A 152 1.36 1.48 -17.20
CA LEU A 152 2.04 0.90 -18.37
C LEU A 152 1.80 -0.62 -18.47
N PHE A 153 2.02 -1.35 -17.38
CA PHE A 153 2.10 -2.82 -17.38
C PHE A 153 0.93 -3.52 -16.69
N GLY A 154 0.02 -2.77 -16.07
CA GLY A 154 -1.16 -3.29 -15.40
C GLY A 154 -2.08 -4.08 -16.33
N ILE A 155 -3.02 -4.81 -15.72
CA ILE A 155 -3.89 -5.75 -16.42
C ILE A 155 -4.66 -5.03 -17.54
N ARG A 156 -4.51 -5.55 -18.75
CA ARG A 156 -5.27 -5.12 -19.93
C ARG A 156 -6.26 -6.22 -20.25
N GLU A 157 -7.54 -5.99 -19.97
CA GLU A 157 -8.57 -6.87 -20.50
C GLU A 157 -8.66 -6.64 -22.03
N PRO A 158 -8.66 -7.71 -22.85
CA PRO A 158 -9.00 -7.56 -24.25
C PRO A 158 -10.40 -6.93 -24.33
N ARG A 159 -10.61 -5.98 -25.25
CA ARG A 159 -11.97 -5.55 -25.61
C ARG A 159 -12.77 -6.84 -25.83
N THR A 160 -13.78 -7.09 -25.00
CA THR A 160 -14.78 -8.09 -25.31
C THR A 160 -15.27 -7.74 -26.70
N VAL A 161 -14.96 -8.58 -27.69
CA VAL A 161 -15.58 -8.49 -29.00
C VAL A 161 -17.06 -8.68 -28.70
N GLU A 162 -17.85 -7.64 -28.95
CA GLU A 162 -19.30 -7.72 -28.88
C GLU A 162 -19.72 -8.93 -29.73
N LEU A 163 -20.38 -9.90 -29.10
CA LEU A 163 -21.06 -11.01 -29.78
C LEU A 163 -22.41 -10.51 -30.30
#